data_AF-A0A0W0G452-F1
#
_entry.id   AF-A0A0W0G452-F1
#
_cell.length_a   1.000
_cell.length_b   1.000
_cell.length_c   1.000
_cell.angle_alpha   90.00
_cell.angle_beta   90.00
_cell.angle_gamma   90.00
#
_symmetry.space_group_name_H-M   'P 1'
#
loop_
_entity.id
_entity.type
_entity.pdbx_description
1 polymer ?
#
loop_
_entity_poly.entity_id
_entity_poly.type
_entity_poly.pdbx_seq_one_letter_code
_entity_poly.pdbx_strand_id
1 'polypeptide(L)'
;MRKEGRGYEATNCCHIFSESAVQDIDSTDPAQVKRREYAATALAMLKSFGLNTLVDKILQRRVHDPTNLLTMSAVWHTEFDNLQLWLEGTSTPNEYDICVAMEDWWNKYPKHPRRVLFVSRPITIGNETRTPPLPDPQILAIHATCARVAQMSGAAKYMDEYDQELDNSTVLAADGSSAAFFNQLLLSASLQAVLTHA
;
A
#
# COMPACT_ATOMS: atom_id res chain seq x y z
N MET A 1 -19.99 -23.05 15.24
CA MET A 1 -20.59 -21.69 15.21
C MET A 1 -19.47 -20.66 15.28
N ARG A 2 -19.21 -19.91 14.20
CA ARG A 2 -18.28 -18.77 14.24
C ARG A 2 -18.97 -17.67 15.05
N LYS A 3 -18.38 -17.24 16.17
CA LYS A 3 -18.85 -16.08 16.93
C LYS A 3 -18.53 -14.84 16.10
N GLU A 4 -19.55 -14.20 15.53
CA GLU A 4 -19.38 -12.92 14.85
C GLU A 4 -18.93 -11.85 15.87
N GLY A 5 -17.97 -11.02 15.46
CA GLY A 5 -17.33 -10.04 16.32
C GLY A 5 -18.31 -8.94 16.75
N ARG A 6 -18.36 -8.64 18.06
CA ARG A 6 -19.10 -7.50 18.63
C ARG A 6 -18.21 -6.25 18.65
N GLY A 7 -17.92 -5.70 17.48
CA GLY A 7 -17.18 -4.45 17.30
C GLY A 7 -17.73 -3.67 16.11
N TYR A 8 -17.78 -2.34 16.21
CA TYR A 8 -18.09 -1.44 15.11
C TYR A 8 -16.84 -0.63 14.81
N GLU A 9 -16.27 -0.82 13.62
CA GLU A 9 -15.16 -0.04 13.09
C GLU A 9 -15.51 0.43 11.68
N ALA A 10 -15.13 1.67 11.35
CA ALA A 10 -15.26 2.17 9.98
C ALA A 10 -14.31 1.40 9.06
N THR A 11 -14.81 0.95 7.92
CA THR A 11 -14.05 0.22 6.91
C THR A 11 -13.95 1.00 5.61
N ASN A 12 -12.78 0.94 4.99
CA ASN A 12 -12.49 1.65 3.75
C ASN A 12 -12.00 0.66 2.68
N CYS A 13 -12.05 1.10 1.42
CA CYS A 13 -11.42 0.43 0.30
C CYS A 13 -9.90 0.59 0.40
N CYS A 14 -9.17 -0.52 0.37
CA CYS A 14 -7.73 -0.60 0.45
C CYS A 14 -7.18 -1.14 -0.87
N HIS A 15 -6.24 -0.42 -1.48
CA HIS A 15 -5.55 -0.88 -2.69
C HIS A 15 -4.31 -1.67 -2.30
N ILE A 16 -4.14 -2.88 -2.82
CA ILE A 16 -2.96 -3.69 -2.50
C ILE A 16 -1.70 -3.06 -3.12
N PHE A 17 -1.85 -2.55 -4.34
CA PHE A 17 -0.86 -1.76 -5.03
C PHE A 17 -1.45 -0.37 -5.31
N SER A 18 -0.75 0.67 -4.85
CA SER A 18 -1.26 2.05 -4.84
C SER A 18 -1.67 2.57 -6.21
N GLU A 19 -2.74 3.37 -6.22
CA GLU A 19 -3.27 4.10 -7.39
C GLU A 19 -2.22 4.97 -8.08
N SER A 20 -1.37 5.65 -7.30
CA SER A 20 -0.31 6.52 -7.84
C SER A 20 0.76 5.74 -8.62
N ALA A 21 0.80 4.42 -8.45
CA ALA A 21 1.73 3.55 -9.18
C ALA A 21 1.16 3.01 -10.49
N VAL A 22 -0.14 3.19 -10.73
CA VAL A 22 -0.86 2.60 -11.87
C VAL A 22 -1.52 3.68 -12.73
N GLN A 23 -1.84 4.86 -12.18
CA GLN A 23 -2.41 5.97 -12.96
C GLN A 23 -1.38 6.92 -13.53
N ASP A 24 -1.59 7.26 -14.80
CA ASP A 24 -1.09 8.46 -15.45
C ASP A 24 -2.00 9.64 -15.04
N ILE A 25 -1.89 10.08 -13.78
CA ILE A 25 -2.63 11.28 -13.34
C ILE A 25 -1.91 12.49 -13.92
N ASP A 26 -2.59 13.22 -14.80
CA ASP A 26 -2.16 14.54 -15.27
C ASP A 26 -2.38 15.56 -14.14
N SER A 27 -1.53 15.46 -13.12
CA SER A 27 -1.54 16.34 -11.96
C SER A 27 -0.30 17.22 -11.99
N THR A 28 -0.51 18.52 -11.89
CA THR A 28 0.56 19.51 -11.71
C THR A 28 1.02 19.62 -10.25
N ASP A 29 0.42 18.86 -9.32
CA ASP A 29 0.83 18.81 -7.91
C ASP A 29 2.22 18.13 -7.79
N PRO A 30 3.25 18.86 -7.31
CA PRO A 30 4.60 18.32 -7.11
C PRO A 30 4.66 17.03 -6.30
N ALA A 31 3.80 16.87 -5.27
CA ALA A 31 3.78 15.68 -4.43
C ALA A 31 3.25 14.45 -5.18
N GLN A 32 2.35 14.64 -6.15
CA GLN A 32 1.83 13.56 -6.99
C GLN A 32 2.85 13.17 -8.08
N VAL A 33 3.52 14.15 -8.69
CA VAL A 33 4.60 13.91 -9.67
C VAL A 33 5.73 13.09 -9.05
N LYS A 34 6.18 13.46 -7.85
CA LYS A 34 7.24 12.73 -7.14
C LYS A 34 6.81 11.29 -6.80
N ARG A 35 5.57 11.09 -6.35
CA ARG A 35 5.01 9.75 -6.09
C ARG A 35 4.99 8.89 -7.35
N ARG A 36 4.66 9.47 -8.50
CA ARG A 36 4.71 8.79 -9.80
C ARG A 36 6.13 8.38 -10.20
N GLU A 37 7.12 9.25 -10.01
CA GLU A 37 8.54 8.93 -10.29
C GLU A 37 9.05 7.78 -9.42
N TYR A 38 8.72 7.80 -8.11
CA TYR A 38 9.04 6.69 -7.21
C TYR A 38 8.38 5.40 -7.65
N ALA A 39 7.10 5.44 -8.01
CA ALA A 39 6.39 4.27 -8.49
C ALA A 39 7.00 3.73 -9.79
N ALA A 40 7.33 4.59 -10.76
CA ALA A 40 7.99 4.18 -12.00
C ALA A 40 9.34 3.51 -11.72
N THR A 41 10.10 4.04 -10.76
CA THR A 41 11.38 3.47 -10.30
C THR A 41 11.16 2.09 -9.67
N ALA A 42 10.19 1.96 -8.77
CA ALA A 42 9.86 0.69 -8.14
C ALA A 42 9.42 -0.37 -9.17
N LEU A 43 8.59 0.01 -10.14
CA LEU A 43 8.18 -0.88 -11.23
C LEU A 43 9.37 -1.30 -12.10
N ALA A 44 10.29 -0.39 -12.41
CA ALA A 44 11.51 -0.70 -13.15
C ALA A 44 12.41 -1.69 -12.39
N MET A 45 12.51 -1.56 -11.06
CA MET A 45 13.22 -2.53 -10.21
C MET A 45 12.54 -3.90 -10.23
N LEU A 46 11.20 -3.97 -10.15
CA LEU A 46 10.49 -5.25 -10.27
C LEU A 46 10.75 -5.91 -11.64
N LYS A 47 10.78 -5.13 -12.72
CA LYS A 47 11.15 -5.62 -14.07
C LYS A 47 12.58 -6.15 -14.12
N SER A 48 13.53 -5.47 -13.48
CA SER A 48 14.95 -5.91 -13.44
C SER A 48 15.14 -7.20 -12.64
N PHE A 49 14.27 -7.48 -11.67
CA PHE A 49 14.19 -8.78 -10.98
C PHE A 49 13.46 -9.87 -11.78
N GLY A 50 13.10 -9.61 -13.04
CA GLY A 50 12.46 -10.59 -13.92
C GLY A 50 10.94 -10.65 -13.81
N LEU A 51 10.30 -9.77 -13.05
CA LEU A 51 8.84 -9.75 -12.84
C LEU A 51 8.07 -8.98 -13.94
N ASN A 52 8.60 -8.97 -15.17
CA ASN A 52 8.07 -8.20 -16.30
C ASN A 52 6.58 -8.46 -16.56
N THR A 53 6.19 -9.73 -16.66
CA THR A 53 4.82 -10.14 -16.94
C THR A 53 3.84 -9.71 -15.83
N LEU A 54 4.31 -9.68 -14.59
CA LEU A 54 3.53 -9.26 -13.43
C LEU A 54 3.36 -7.74 -13.40
N VAL A 55 4.43 -7.00 -13.67
CA VAL A 55 4.38 -5.54 -13.80
C VAL A 55 3.45 -5.12 -14.94
N ASP A 56 3.55 -5.77 -16.10
CA ASP A 56 2.69 -5.45 -17.24
C ASP A 56 1.22 -5.77 -16.93
N LYS A 57 0.96 -6.86 -16.18
CA LYS A 57 -0.38 -7.21 -15.70
C LYS A 57 -0.92 -6.21 -14.69
N ILE A 58 -0.08 -5.65 -13.81
CA ILE A 58 -0.47 -4.58 -12.88
C ILE A 58 -0.79 -3.29 -13.64
N LEU A 59 0.05 -2.90 -14.60
CA LEU A 59 -0.13 -1.69 -15.42
C LEU A 59 -1.33 -1.78 -16.38
N GLN A 60 -1.67 -2.98 -16.86
CA GLN A 60 -2.85 -3.18 -17.71
C GLN A 60 -4.16 -3.17 -16.92
N ARG A 61 -4.11 -3.38 -15.60
CA ARG A 61 -5.31 -3.40 -14.76
C ARG A 61 -5.74 -1.98 -14.44
N ARG A 62 -7.06 -1.76 -14.43
CA ARG A 62 -7.60 -0.52 -13.86
C ARG A 62 -7.28 -0.52 -12.36
N VAL A 63 -6.98 0.64 -11.81
CA VAL A 63 -6.66 0.80 -10.37
C VAL A 63 -7.73 0.18 -9.48
N HIS A 64 -9.00 0.36 -9.85
CA HIS A 64 -10.15 -0.18 -9.13
C HIS A 64 -10.57 -1.57 -9.62
N ASP A 65 -9.65 -2.35 -10.21
CA ASP A 65 -9.87 -3.77 -10.46
C ASP A 65 -10.06 -4.47 -9.09
N PRO A 66 -11.18 -5.18 -8.84
CA PRO A 66 -11.42 -5.79 -7.54
C PRO A 66 -10.37 -6.84 -7.14
N THR A 67 -9.54 -7.33 -8.07
CA THR A 67 -8.37 -8.17 -7.77
C THR A 67 -7.21 -7.41 -7.11
N ASN A 68 -7.21 -6.08 -7.14
CA ASN A 68 -6.26 -5.20 -6.45
C ASN A 68 -6.87 -4.55 -5.19
N LEU A 69 -8.08 -4.95 -4.78
CA LEU A 69 -8.81 -4.31 -3.69
C LEU A 69 -9.01 -5.25 -2.50
N LEU A 70 -8.93 -4.66 -1.32
CA LEU A 70 -9.34 -5.23 -0.04
C LEU A 70 -10.30 -4.27 0.66
N THR A 71 -11.07 -4.79 1.60
CA THR A 71 -11.81 -3.96 2.56
C THR A 71 -11.17 -4.16 3.92
N MET A 72 -10.69 -3.08 4.52
CA MET A 72 -10.01 -3.10 5.83
C MET A 72 -10.62 -2.03 6.73
N SER A 73 -10.56 -2.23 8.05
CA SER A 73 -10.85 -1.13 8.96
C SER A 73 -9.72 -0.10 8.92
N ALA A 74 -10.03 1.15 9.29
CA ALA A 74 -9.09 2.27 9.14
C ALA A 74 -7.71 1.98 9.75
N VAL A 75 -7.67 1.40 10.95
CA VAL A 75 -6.41 1.10 11.65
C VAL A 75 -5.58 0.04 10.91
N TRP A 76 -6.22 -1.00 10.38
CA TRP A 76 -5.53 -2.06 9.64
C TRP A 76 -5.08 -1.60 8.27
N HIS A 77 -5.86 -0.73 7.64
CA HIS A 77 -5.51 -0.11 6.36
C HIS A 77 -4.24 0.74 6.49
N THR A 78 -4.13 1.57 7.54
CA THR A 78 -2.93 2.38 7.79
C THR A 78 -1.67 1.52 7.94
N GLU A 79 -1.72 0.43 8.74
CA GLU A 79 -0.56 -0.46 8.87
C GLU A 79 -0.21 -1.17 7.55
N PHE A 80 -1.23 -1.48 6.73
CA PHE A 80 -1.04 -2.12 5.44
C PHE A 80 -0.35 -1.18 4.43
N ASP A 81 -0.78 0.08 4.39
CA ASP A 81 -0.18 1.12 3.53
C ASP A 81 1.26 1.44 3.95
N ASN A 82 1.52 1.51 5.27
CA ASN A 82 2.85 1.80 5.83
C ASN A 82 3.80 0.60 5.80
N LEU A 83 3.39 -0.53 5.18
CA LEU A 83 4.18 -1.76 5.10
C LEU A 83 4.54 -2.34 6.49
N GLN A 84 3.72 -2.06 7.50
CA GLN A 84 3.80 -2.61 8.85
C GLN A 84 2.93 -3.86 9.03
N LEU A 85 2.01 -4.11 8.10
CA LEU A 85 1.17 -5.30 8.03
C LEU A 85 1.15 -5.84 6.60
N TRP A 86 1.30 -7.16 6.42
CA TRP A 86 1.21 -7.80 5.10
C TRP A 86 0.62 -9.21 5.17
N LEU A 87 0.28 -9.76 4.01
CA LEU A 87 -0.35 -11.07 3.87
C LEU A 87 0.59 -12.06 3.17
N GLU A 88 1.04 -13.09 3.88
CA GLU A 88 1.91 -14.13 3.32
C GLU A 88 1.09 -15.35 2.88
N GLY A 89 1.25 -15.75 1.61
CA GLY A 89 0.56 -16.92 1.07
C GLY A 89 0.99 -18.21 1.77
N THR A 90 0.01 -19.06 2.08
CA THR A 90 0.27 -20.38 2.66
C THR A 90 0.33 -21.47 1.57
N SER A 91 0.48 -22.73 1.97
CA SER A 91 0.30 -23.88 1.05
C SER A 91 -1.14 -24.03 0.53
N THR A 92 -2.10 -23.37 1.16
CA THR A 92 -3.52 -23.44 0.80
C THR A 92 -3.88 -22.25 -0.11
N PRO A 93 -4.49 -22.47 -1.28
CA PRO A 93 -4.89 -21.38 -2.17
C PRO A 93 -5.84 -20.39 -1.49
N ASN A 94 -5.59 -19.09 -1.71
CA ASN A 94 -6.35 -17.97 -1.15
C ASN A 94 -6.33 -17.86 0.39
N GLU A 95 -5.44 -18.59 1.06
CA GLU A 95 -5.21 -18.52 2.49
C GLU A 95 -3.87 -17.84 2.77
N TYR A 96 -3.88 -16.88 3.69
CA TYR A 96 -2.74 -16.04 4.01
C TYR A 96 -2.56 -15.91 5.51
N ASP A 97 -1.31 -16.02 5.96
CA ASP A 97 -0.92 -15.60 7.31
C ASP A 97 -0.85 -14.08 7.36
N ILE A 98 -1.38 -13.51 8.45
CA ILE A 98 -1.34 -12.07 8.70
C ILE A 98 -0.07 -11.79 9.48
N CYS A 99 0.87 -11.13 8.81
CA CYS A 99 2.17 -10.77 9.35
C CYS A 99 2.17 -9.29 9.75
N VAL A 100 2.88 -8.97 10.83
CA VAL A 100 3.07 -7.61 11.30
C VAL A 100 4.54 -7.36 11.60
N ALA A 101 4.96 -6.11 11.47
CA ALA A 101 6.30 -5.67 11.81
C ALA A 101 6.55 -5.69 13.33
N MET A 102 5.54 -5.28 14.10
CA MET A 102 5.61 -5.19 15.56
C MET A 102 4.56 -6.08 16.22
N GLU A 103 5.02 -7.15 16.87
CA GLU A 103 4.14 -8.09 17.59
C GLU A 103 3.33 -7.42 18.72
N ASP A 104 3.89 -6.39 19.37
CA ASP A 104 3.18 -5.60 20.38
C ASP A 104 1.94 -4.89 19.85
N TRP A 105 1.95 -4.49 18.57
CA TRP A 105 0.76 -3.94 17.92
C TRP A 105 -0.33 -5.01 17.81
N TRP A 106 0.01 -6.22 17.36
CA TRP A 106 -0.95 -7.33 17.25
C TRP A 106 -1.51 -7.73 18.62
N ASN A 107 -0.70 -7.68 19.67
CA ASN A 107 -1.11 -8.08 21.02
C ASN A 107 -2.28 -7.25 21.58
N LYS A 108 -2.56 -6.07 20.98
CA LYS A 108 -3.76 -5.26 21.27
C LYS A 108 -5.05 -5.90 20.75
N TYR A 109 -4.96 -6.86 19.83
CA TYR A 109 -6.06 -7.52 19.13
C TYR A 109 -6.09 -9.05 19.37
N PRO A 110 -6.12 -9.53 20.64
CA PRO A 110 -5.91 -10.95 20.96
C PRO A 110 -7.00 -11.90 20.45
N LYS A 111 -8.12 -11.36 19.96
CA LYS A 111 -9.24 -12.14 19.40
C LYS A 111 -9.21 -12.24 17.88
N HIS A 112 -8.33 -11.50 17.21
CA HIS A 112 -8.23 -11.53 15.76
C HIS A 112 -7.48 -12.80 15.32
N PRO A 113 -7.96 -13.50 14.28
CA PRO A 113 -7.26 -14.65 13.75
C PRO A 113 -5.95 -14.20 13.09
N ARG A 114 -4.88 -14.97 13.23
CA ARG A 114 -3.59 -14.75 12.53
C ARG A 114 -3.61 -15.16 11.06
N ARG A 115 -4.78 -15.57 10.55
CA ARG A 115 -4.92 -16.15 9.22
C ARG A 115 -6.24 -15.74 8.61
N VAL A 116 -6.20 -15.43 7.33
CA VAL A 116 -7.37 -15.07 6.52
C VAL A 116 -7.50 -16.04 5.34
N LEU A 117 -8.74 -16.44 5.05
CA LEU A 117 -9.10 -17.20 3.85
C LEU A 117 -10.05 -16.34 3.02
N PHE A 118 -9.65 -15.95 1.83
CA PHE A 118 -10.53 -15.26 0.90
C PHE A 118 -11.44 -16.25 0.20
N VAL A 119 -12.75 -16.00 0.28
CA VAL A 119 -13.77 -16.86 -0.32
C VAL A 119 -14.65 -15.99 -1.20
N SER A 120 -14.82 -16.37 -2.45
CA SER A 120 -15.80 -15.74 -3.33
C SER A 120 -17.12 -16.49 -3.26
N ARG A 121 -18.21 -15.74 -3.11
CA ARG A 121 -19.57 -16.27 -3.10
C ARG A 121 -20.35 -15.64 -4.24
N PRO A 122 -21.13 -16.42 -5.02
CA PRO A 122 -22.02 -15.84 -6.02
C PRO A 122 -23.00 -14.86 -5.38
N ILE A 123 -23.18 -13.71 -6.02
CA ILE A 123 -24.14 -12.68 -5.65
C ILE A 123 -25.14 -12.55 -6.80
N THR A 124 -26.42 -12.62 -6.49
CA THR A 124 -27.51 -12.41 -7.45
C THR A 124 -28.06 -11.01 -7.27
N ILE A 125 -28.03 -10.22 -8.34
CA ILE A 125 -28.62 -8.87 -8.39
C ILE A 125 -29.65 -8.88 -9.53
N GLY A 126 -30.93 -8.84 -9.19
CA GLY A 126 -32.02 -9.06 -10.14
C GLY A 126 -31.93 -10.46 -10.76
N ASN A 127 -31.77 -10.53 -12.09
CA ASN A 127 -31.66 -11.79 -12.84
C ASN A 127 -30.22 -12.19 -13.16
N GLU A 128 -29.22 -11.41 -12.75
CA GLU A 128 -27.82 -11.67 -13.04
C GLU A 128 -27.13 -12.26 -11.81
N THR A 129 -26.43 -13.38 -11.99
CA THR A 129 -25.56 -13.97 -10.95
C THR A 129 -24.12 -13.73 -11.34
N ARG A 130 -23.36 -13.11 -10.44
CA ARG A 130 -21.92 -12.84 -10.62
C ARG A 130 -21.14 -13.38 -9.44
N THR A 131 -19.95 -13.89 -9.72
CA THR A 131 -18.99 -14.31 -8.70
C THR A 131 -17.89 -13.25 -8.66
N PRO A 132 -17.78 -12.46 -7.57
CA PRO A 132 -16.74 -11.44 -7.45
C PRO A 132 -15.35 -12.09 -7.55
N PRO A 133 -14.39 -11.47 -8.23
CA PRO A 133 -13.03 -12.00 -8.24
C PRO A 133 -12.41 -11.85 -6.85
N LEU A 134 -11.44 -12.70 -6.53
CA LEU A 134 -10.64 -12.59 -5.32
C LEU A 134 -9.42 -11.69 -5.57
N PRO A 135 -8.80 -11.15 -4.49
CA PRO A 135 -7.49 -10.51 -4.58
C PRO A 135 -6.48 -11.38 -5.32
N ASP A 136 -5.69 -10.78 -6.21
CA ASP A 136 -4.67 -11.51 -6.96
C ASP A 136 -3.52 -11.92 -6.03
N PRO A 137 -3.24 -13.23 -5.87
CA PRO A 137 -2.17 -13.71 -5.01
C PRO A 137 -0.79 -13.13 -5.37
N GLN A 138 -0.55 -12.81 -6.64
CA GLN A 138 0.73 -12.25 -7.09
C GLN A 138 0.92 -10.82 -6.62
N ILE A 139 -0.16 -10.03 -6.60
CA ILE A 139 -0.12 -8.64 -6.14
C ILE A 139 0.08 -8.61 -4.62
N LEU A 140 -0.61 -9.49 -3.88
CA LEU A 140 -0.38 -9.69 -2.45
C LEU A 140 1.07 -10.09 -2.14
N ALA A 141 1.64 -10.99 -2.94
CA ALA A 141 3.03 -11.42 -2.76
C ALA A 141 4.05 -10.28 -3.01
N ILE A 142 3.79 -9.38 -3.97
CA ILE A 142 4.63 -8.19 -4.17
C ILE A 142 4.56 -7.29 -2.95
N HIS A 143 3.35 -6.97 -2.46
CA HIS A 143 3.19 -6.13 -1.27
C HIS A 143 3.93 -6.72 -0.07
N ALA A 144 3.74 -8.01 0.20
CA ALA A 144 4.47 -8.73 1.24
C ALA A 144 6.00 -8.67 1.06
N THR A 145 6.49 -8.79 -0.17
CA THR A 145 7.93 -8.67 -0.47
C THR A 145 8.43 -7.26 -0.18
N CYS A 146 7.71 -6.23 -0.62
CA CYS A 146 8.03 -4.84 -0.32
C CYS A 146 8.07 -4.58 1.19
N ALA A 147 7.07 -5.08 1.92
CA ALA A 147 7.02 -4.95 3.38
C ALA A 147 8.23 -5.60 4.05
N ARG A 148 8.55 -6.84 3.68
CA ARG A 148 9.74 -7.51 4.22
C ARG A 148 11.04 -6.77 3.92
N VAL A 149 11.20 -6.26 2.70
CA VAL A 149 12.37 -5.47 2.32
C VAL A 149 12.44 -4.18 3.14
N ALA A 150 11.32 -3.48 3.33
CA ALA A 150 11.25 -2.26 4.13
C ALA A 150 11.62 -2.53 5.60
N GLN A 151 11.13 -3.62 6.18
CA GLN A 151 11.46 -4.02 7.55
C GLN A 151 12.93 -4.43 7.69
N MET A 152 13.44 -5.26 6.77
CA MET A 152 14.82 -5.75 6.83
C MET A 152 15.87 -4.67 6.55
N SER A 153 15.53 -3.66 5.74
CA SER A 153 16.42 -2.53 5.45
C SER A 153 16.33 -1.40 6.48
N GLY A 154 15.35 -1.44 7.39
CA GLY A 154 15.02 -0.34 8.29
C GLY A 154 14.30 0.83 7.61
N ALA A 155 13.98 0.74 6.31
CA ALA A 155 13.26 1.78 5.58
C ALA A 155 11.83 1.99 6.11
N ALA A 156 11.23 0.97 6.72
CA ALA A 156 9.93 1.09 7.40
C ALA A 156 9.91 2.23 8.44
N LYS A 157 10.92 2.28 9.30
CA LYS A 157 11.06 3.33 10.31
C LYS A 157 11.25 4.72 9.71
N TYR A 158 12.01 4.80 8.60
CA TYR A 158 12.21 6.06 7.89
C TYR A 158 10.90 6.57 7.24
N MET A 159 10.06 5.67 6.71
CA MET A 159 8.75 6.03 6.17
C MET A 159 7.84 6.56 7.27
N ASP A 160 7.77 5.89 8.43
CA ASP A 160 6.98 6.36 9.57
C ASP A 160 7.41 7.75 10.05
N GLU A 161 8.73 8.00 10.14
CA GLU A 161 9.29 9.31 10.54
C GLU A 161 8.99 10.39 9.48
N TYR A 162 9.11 10.05 8.20
CA TYR A 162 8.84 10.98 7.09
C TYR A 162 7.36 11.36 7.01
N ASP A 163 6.45 10.39 7.16
CA ASP A 163 5.00 10.65 7.16
C ASP A 163 4.59 11.47 8.39
N GLN A 164 5.18 11.18 9.56
CA GLN A 164 5.00 11.99 10.76
C GLN A 164 5.54 13.42 10.58
N GLU A 165 6.67 13.60 9.89
CA GLU A 165 7.20 14.92 9.57
C GLU A 165 6.29 15.66 8.58
N LEU A 166 5.71 14.98 7.58
CA LEU A 166 4.74 15.56 6.65
C LEU A 166 3.46 16.02 7.34
N ASP A 167 2.91 15.20 8.24
CA ASP A 167 1.70 15.53 9.02
C ASP A 167 1.95 16.66 10.03
N ASN A 168 3.15 16.71 10.62
CA ASN A 168 3.55 17.76 11.58
C ASN A 168 4.03 19.04 10.89
N SER A 169 4.47 18.98 9.63
CA SER A 169 5.02 20.09 8.83
C SER A 169 3.96 21.07 8.31
N THR A 170 2.91 21.36 9.09
CA THR A 170 2.08 22.55 8.83
C THR A 170 2.80 23.84 9.23
N VAL A 171 3.90 23.78 9.99
CA VAL A 171 4.77 24.91 10.33
C VAL A 171 6.23 24.44 10.46
N LEU A 172 7.20 25.23 9.96
CA LEU A 172 8.62 24.99 10.15
C LEU A 172 8.98 25.01 11.65
N ALA A 173 9.74 24.00 12.11
CA ALA A 173 10.25 24.00 13.47
C ALA A 173 11.20 25.19 13.68
N ALA A 174 10.95 25.99 14.72
CA ALA A 174 11.72 27.21 15.01
C ALA A 174 13.20 26.94 15.36
N ASP A 175 13.54 25.68 15.70
CA ASP A 175 14.89 25.23 16.02
C ASP A 175 15.72 24.80 14.79
N GLY A 176 15.14 24.85 13.59
CA GLY A 176 15.81 24.50 12.34
C GLY A 176 15.94 23.00 12.08
N SER A 177 15.31 22.14 12.89
CA SER A 177 15.29 20.68 12.65
C SER A 177 14.64 20.30 11.32
N SER A 178 13.69 21.11 10.82
CA SER A 178 13.07 20.93 9.49
C SER A 178 13.96 21.36 8.30
N ALA A 179 15.20 21.83 8.53
CA ALA A 179 16.04 22.39 7.46
C ALA A 179 16.48 21.34 6.41
N ALA A 180 16.72 20.10 6.82
CA ALA A 180 17.07 19.02 5.90
C ALA A 180 15.88 18.66 4.98
N PHE A 181 14.69 18.55 5.55
CA PHE A 181 13.44 18.34 4.84
C PHE A 181 13.11 19.50 3.90
N PHE A 182 13.24 20.75 4.36
CA PHE A 182 13.05 21.95 3.54
C PHE A 182 14.05 22.02 2.37
N ASN A 183 15.32 21.67 2.61
CA ASN A 183 16.31 21.59 1.54
C ASN A 183 15.98 20.49 0.53
N GLN A 184 15.45 19.35 0.99
CA GLN A 184 15.01 18.28 0.10
C GLN A 184 13.79 18.70 -0.74
N LEU A 185 12.85 19.45 -0.15
CA LEU A 185 11.72 20.06 -0.87
C LEU A 185 12.21 21.10 -1.88
N LEU A 186 13.13 21.99 -1.50
CA LEU A 186 13.72 22.99 -2.39
C LEU A 186 14.50 22.34 -3.54
N LEU A 187 15.28 21.30 -3.27
CA LEU A 187 15.99 20.53 -4.29
C LEU A 187 15.00 19.87 -5.26
N SER A 188 13.89 19.33 -4.75
CA SER A 188 12.85 18.74 -5.61
C SER A 188 12.11 19.79 -6.47
N ALA A 189 11.81 20.96 -5.89
CA ALA A 189 11.19 22.07 -6.62
C ALA A 189 12.15 22.70 -7.66
N SER A 190 13.45 22.71 -7.37
CA SER A 190 14.49 23.19 -8.27
C SER A 190 14.69 22.25 -9.46
N LEU A 191 14.62 20.93 -9.25
CA LEU A 191 14.63 19.95 -10.33
C LEU A 191 13.42 20.11 -11.26
N GLN A 192 12.23 20.40 -10.70
CA GLN A 192 11.03 20.70 -11.48
C GLN A 192 11.19 21.94 -12.37
N ALA A 193 11.79 23.02 -11.84
CA ALA A 193 12.02 24.24 -12.61
C ALA A 193 12.98 24.04 -13.81
N VAL A 194 13.94 23.12 -13.68
CA VAL A 194 14.89 22.79 -14.75
C VAL A 194 14.23 21.94 -15.85
N LEU A 195 13.30 21.05 -15.48
CA LEU A 195 12.60 20.18 -16.44
C LEU A 195 11.46 20.88 -17.20
N THR A 196 10.92 22.00 -16.70
CA THR A 196 9.88 22.80 -17.39
C THR A 196 10.42 23.78 -18.44
N HIS A 197 11.75 23.90 -18.58
CA HIS A 197 12.41 24.84 -19.49
C HIS A 197 13.28 24.17 -20.58
N ALA A 198 13.17 22.85 -20.75
CA ALA A 198 13.78 22.09 -21.85
C ALA A 198 12.70 21.54 -22.79
#